data_AF-A0A7V9AP55-F1
#
_entry.id   AF-A0A7V9AP55-F1
#
_cell.length_a   1.000
_cell.length_b   1.000
_cell.length_c   1.000
_cell.angle_alpha   90.00
_cell.angle_beta   90.00
_cell.angle_gamma   90.00
#
_symmetry.space_group_name_H-M   'P 1'
#
loop_
_entity.id
_entity.type
_entity.pdbx_description
1 polymer ?
#
loop_
_entity_poly.entity_id
_entity_poly.type
_entity_poly.pdbx_seq_one_letter_code
_entity_poly.pdbx_strand_id
1 'polypeptide(L)' 'YRGDFPQRDDVNWLKHLVAYRTPHGPQLKTAPVTITRFPPK' A
#
# COMPACT_ATOMS: atom_id res chain seq x y z
N TYR A 1 8.42 -5.99 -9.02
CA TYR A 1 9.79 -6.10 -8.52
C TYR A 1 10.50 -4.80 -8.80
N ARG A 2 10.96 -4.10 -7.78
CA ARG A 2 11.75 -2.86 -7.90
C ARG A 2 13.19 -3.24 -7.53
N GLY A 3 14.17 -2.99 -8.40
CA GLY A 3 15.56 -3.39 -8.14
C GLY A 3 16.19 -2.68 -6.93
N ASP A 4 15.67 -1.50 -6.62
CA ASP A 4 15.96 -0.68 -5.44
C ASP A 4 15.27 -1.19 -4.15
N PHE A 5 14.18 -1.97 -4.27
CA PHE A 5 13.46 -2.60 -3.15
C PHE A 5 13.13 -4.06 -3.48
N PRO A 6 14.13 -4.96 -3.38
CA PRO A 6 13.98 -6.34 -3.81
C PRO A 6 13.13 -7.20 -2.87
N GLN A 7 12.97 -6.78 -1.60
CA GLN A 7 12.22 -7.51 -0.57
C GLN A 7 10.85 -6.90 -0.32
N ARG A 8 9.88 -7.75 0.04
CA ARG A 8 8.53 -7.32 0.45
C ARG A 8 8.60 -6.73 1.86
N ASP A 9 8.15 -5.48 2.00
CA ASP A 9 8.09 -4.78 3.29
C ASP A 9 6.63 -4.64 3.73
N ASP A 10 6.13 -5.68 4.42
CA ASP A 10 4.77 -5.70 4.93
C ASP A 10 4.57 -4.74 6.11
N VAL A 11 5.63 -4.36 6.83
CA VAL A 11 5.53 -3.41 7.95
C VAL A 11 5.11 -2.04 7.46
N ASN A 12 5.72 -1.56 6.37
CA ASN A 12 5.45 -0.22 5.86
C ASN A 12 4.39 -0.19 4.75
N TRP A 13 4.19 -1.29 4.02
CA TRP A 13 3.42 -1.31 2.77
C TRP A 13 2.25 -2.28 2.73
N LEU A 14 1.91 -2.98 3.83
CA LEU A 14 0.68 -3.76 3.92
C LEU A 14 -0.55 -2.86 4.12
N LYS A 15 -0.79 -1.99 3.14
CA LYS A 15 -1.88 -1.02 3.09
C LYS A 15 -2.27 -0.79 1.63
N HIS A 16 -3.55 -0.50 1.40
CA HIS A 16 -3.99 -0.05 0.09
C HIS A 16 -3.61 1.41 -0.12
N LEU A 17 -3.14 1.73 -1.32
CA LEU A 17 -2.98 3.11 -1.79
C LEU A 17 -4.17 3.44 -2.69
N VAL A 18 -4.93 4.44 -2.30
CA VAL A 18 -6.08 4.93 -3.05
C VAL A 18 -5.72 6.28 -3.63
N ALA A 19 -5.74 6.37 -4.96
CA ALA A 19 -5.51 7.62 -5.68
C ALA A 19 -6.85 8.29 -6.02
N TYR A 20 -7.06 9.49 -5.49
CA TYR A 20 -8.22 10.32 -5.81
C TYR A 20 -7.84 11.38 -6.83
N ARG A 21 -8.67 11.56 -7.85
CA ARG A 21 -8.52 12.66 -8.80
C ARG A 21 -8.97 13.96 -8.12
N THR A 22 -8.05 14.90 -7.93
CA THR A 22 -8.37 16.25 -7.44
C THR A 22 -8.00 17.31 -8.49
N PRO A 23 -8.53 18.54 -8.41
CA PRO A 23 -8.22 19.61 -9.34
C PRO A 23 -6.73 20.01 -9.36
N HIS A 24 -6.02 19.79 -8.25
CA HIS A 24 -4.59 20.11 -8.09
C HIS A 24 -3.66 18.93 -8.38
N GLY A 25 -4.21 17.75 -8.71
CA GLY A 25 -3.44 16.53 -8.99
C GLY A 25 -3.98 15.27 -8.32
N PRO A 26 -3.33 14.11 -8.49
CA PRO A 26 -3.72 12.89 -7.81
C PRO A 26 -3.38 12.97 -6.32
N GLN A 27 -4.38 12.86 -5.46
CA GLN A 27 -4.18 12.76 -4.01
C GLN A 27 -4.12 11.29 -3.60
N LEU A 28 -3.00 10.89 -2.99
CA LEU A 28 -2.83 9.54 -2.45
C LEU A 28 -3.31 9.49 -1.00
N LYS A 29 -4.13 8.49 -0.68
CA LYS A 29 -4.53 8.13 0.68
C LYS A 29 -4.24 6.66 0.95
N THR A 30 -4.10 6.31 2.22
CA THR A 30 -3.87 4.93 2.66
C THR A 30 -5.12 4.35 3.30
N ALA A 31 -5.51 3.14 2.91
CA ALA A 31 -6.56 2.38 3.58
C ALA A 31 -5.97 1.09 4.18
N PRO A 32 -6.33 0.72 5.42
CA PRO A 32 -5.77 -0.46 6.09
C PRO A 32 -6.23 -1.75 5.41
N VAL A 33 -5.35 -2.75 5.34
CA VAL A 33 -5.69 -4.10 4.90
C VAL A 33 -6.18 -4.89 6.11
N THR A 34 -7.44 -5.34 6.07
CA THR A 34 -7.98 -6.21 7.13
C THR A 34 -7.55 -7.65 6.89
N ILE A 35 -6.59 -8.11 7.68
CA ILE A 35 -6.15 -9.51 7.70
C ILE A 35 -7.18 -10.33 8.47
N THR A 36 -7.67 -11.43 7.88
CA THR A 36 -8.68 -12.29 8.52
C THR A 36 -8.12 -13.65 8.90
N ARG A 37 -8.03 -14.62 7.98
CA ARG A 37 -7.67 -16.01 8.30
C ARG A 37 -6.21 -16.36 8.09
N PHE A 38 -5.49 -15.60 7.26
CA PHE A 38 -4.13 -15.90 6.87
C PHE A 38 -3.25 -14.65 7.09
N PRO A 39 -2.54 -14.57 8.22
CA PRO A 39 -1.60 -13.48 8.43
C PRO A 39 -0.42 -13.58 7.45
N PRO A 40 0.13 -12.44 7.00
CA PRO A 40 1.38 -12.42 6.29
C PRO A 40 2.48 -13.00 7.20
N LYS A 41 3.36 -13.82 6.63
CA LYS A 41 4.56 -14.34 7.29
C LYS A 41 5.68 -13.32 7.25
#